data_AF-A0A3N2CT93-F1
#
_entry.id   AF-A0A3N2CT93-F1
#
_cell.length_a   1.000
_cell.length_b   1.000
_cell.length_c   1.000
_cell.angle_alpha   90.00
_cell.angle_beta   90.00
_cell.angle_gamma   90.00
#
_symmetry.space_group_name_H-M   'P 1'
#
loop_
_entity.id
_entity.type
_entity.pdbx_description
1 polymer ?
#
loop_
_entity_poly.entity_id
_entity_poly.type
_entity_poly.pdbx_seq_one_letter_code
_entity_poly.pdbx_strand_id
1 'polypeptide(L)'
;MVDDGPGAQHVLDPQEGECVLCFAARAVAGLGCDGTPRWLERFVHVRVPPATGAVRRLSAAGECDCVVTGVRWTLVREQLVRDVHTDELSRPDRMPPCAGVRRTSGRPCRHWQRVRPGSRPVTPG
;
A
#
# COMPACT_ATOMS: atom_id res chain seq x y z
N MET A 1 -22.70 6.76 -25.52
CA MET A 1 -21.64 5.73 -25.43
C MET A 1 -20.89 6.03 -24.16
N VAL A 2 -21.25 5.35 -23.07
CA VAL A 2 -20.49 5.42 -21.81
C VAL A 2 -19.21 4.62 -22.07
N ASP A 3 -18.09 5.32 -21.99
CA ASP A 3 -16.75 4.75 -22.07
C ASP A 3 -16.56 3.91 -20.78
N ASP A 4 -16.84 2.61 -20.86
CA ASP A 4 -16.54 1.62 -19.81
C ASP A 4 -15.03 1.36 -19.85
N GLY A 5 -14.26 2.37 -19.43
CA GLY A 5 -12.81 2.40 -19.58
C GLY A 5 -12.12 1.36 -18.68
N PRO A 6 -11.05 0.70 -19.15
CA PRO A 6 -10.30 -0.35 -18.42
C PRO A 6 -9.63 0.11 -17.10
N GLY A 7 -9.85 1.37 -16.66
CA GLY A 7 -9.24 1.97 -15.48
C GLY A 7 -9.80 1.47 -14.14
N ALA A 8 -11.09 1.10 -14.06
CA ALA A 8 -11.69 0.69 -12.78
C ALA A 8 -11.13 -0.65 -12.27
N GLN A 9 -11.00 -1.64 -13.16
CA GLN A 9 -10.39 -2.92 -12.83
C GLN A 9 -8.92 -2.78 -12.44
N HIS A 10 -8.20 -1.84 -13.06
CA HIS A 10 -6.83 -1.55 -12.69
C HIS A 10 -6.71 -1.12 -11.22
N VAL A 11 -7.65 -0.34 -10.71
CA VAL A 11 -7.68 0.10 -9.29
C VAL A 11 -8.11 -1.02 -8.35
N LEU A 12 -9.06 -1.86 -8.76
CA LEU A 12 -9.61 -2.94 -7.94
C LEU A 12 -8.68 -4.16 -7.78
N ASP A 13 -7.77 -4.37 -8.73
CA ASP A 13 -6.86 -5.51 -8.73
C ASP A 13 -5.38 -5.14 -8.69
N PRO A 14 -4.56 -5.99 -8.04
CA PRO A 14 -3.12 -5.82 -8.03
C PRO A 14 -2.53 -6.02 -9.41
N GLN A 15 -1.70 -5.06 -9.83
CA GLN A 15 -0.98 -5.12 -11.10
C GLN A 15 0.11 -6.19 -11.08
N GLU A 16 0.62 -6.57 -12.25
CA GLU A 16 1.77 -7.47 -12.32
C GLU A 16 3.00 -6.85 -11.62
N GLY A 17 3.65 -7.64 -10.76
CA GLY A 17 4.80 -7.18 -9.97
C GLY A 17 4.47 -6.21 -8.84
N GLU A 18 3.22 -5.75 -8.69
CA GLU A 18 2.83 -4.83 -7.62
C GLU A 18 2.90 -5.51 -6.26
N CYS A 19 3.47 -4.81 -5.28
CA CYS A 19 3.51 -5.29 -3.90
C CYS A 19 2.22 -4.93 -3.16
N VAL A 20 1.93 -5.68 -2.11
CA VAL A 20 0.69 -5.54 -1.33
C VAL A 20 0.42 -4.13 -0.80
N LEU A 21 1.46 -3.40 -0.35
CA LEU A 21 1.28 -2.05 0.18
C LEU A 21 1.12 -0.98 -0.91
N CYS A 22 1.74 -1.15 -2.07
CA CYS A 22 1.52 -0.26 -3.21
C CYS A 22 0.09 -0.42 -3.75
N PHE A 23 -0.37 -1.67 -3.87
CA PHE A 23 -1.75 -1.94 -4.26
C PHE A 23 -2.75 -1.34 -3.26
N ALA A 24 -2.61 -1.65 -1.97
CA ALA A 24 -3.51 -1.13 -0.94
C ALA A 24 -3.50 0.41 -0.88
N ALA A 25 -2.33 1.06 -0.94
CA ALA A 25 -2.25 2.52 -0.93
C ALA A 25 -2.92 3.15 -2.16
N ARG A 26 -2.76 2.53 -3.34
CA ARG A 26 -3.38 2.98 -4.58
C ARG A 26 -4.90 2.79 -4.57
N ALA A 27 -5.37 1.65 -4.06
CA ALA A 27 -6.81 1.38 -3.93
C ALA A 27 -7.46 2.31 -2.89
N VAL A 28 -6.79 2.56 -1.75
CA VAL A 28 -7.26 3.54 -0.75
C VAL A 28 -7.30 4.95 -1.34
N ALA A 29 -6.28 5.38 -2.09
CA ALA A 29 -6.27 6.69 -2.72
C ALA A 29 -7.36 6.84 -3.81
N GLY A 30 -7.66 5.77 -4.56
CA GLY A 30 -8.64 5.80 -5.64
C GLY A 30 -10.09 5.53 -5.21
N LEU A 31 -10.30 4.73 -4.15
CA LEU A 31 -11.61 4.17 -3.77
C LEU A 31 -11.93 4.31 -2.27
N GLY A 32 -10.98 4.78 -1.44
CA GLY A 32 -11.14 4.94 0.01
C GLY A 32 -10.79 3.69 0.84
N CYS A 33 -10.69 3.87 2.17
CA CYS A 33 -10.82 2.77 3.15
C CYS A 33 -12.21 2.84 3.78
N ASP A 34 -12.86 1.68 3.92
CA ASP A 34 -14.15 1.51 4.60
C ASP A 34 -13.99 1.06 6.07
N GLY A 35 -12.78 1.19 6.63
CA GLY A 35 -12.47 0.74 7.98
C GLY A 35 -12.12 -0.75 8.08
N THR A 36 -12.00 -1.47 6.96
CA THR A 36 -11.66 -2.90 6.93
C THR A 36 -10.34 -3.17 6.17
N PRO A 37 -9.74 -4.37 6.28
CA PRO A 37 -8.56 -4.76 5.48
C PRO A 37 -8.92 -5.22 4.05
N ARG A 38 -9.98 -4.66 3.46
CA ARG A 38 -10.57 -5.10 2.18
C ARG A 38 -9.55 -5.24 1.07
N TRP A 39 -8.64 -4.28 0.91
CA TRP A 39 -7.64 -4.29 -0.16
C TRP A 39 -6.51 -5.28 0.13
N LEU A 40 -6.07 -5.40 1.38
CA LEU A 40 -5.11 -6.44 1.75
C LEU A 40 -5.68 -7.85 1.50
N GLU A 41 -6.94 -8.08 1.81
CA GLU A 41 -7.65 -9.34 1.53
C GLU A 41 -7.80 -9.60 0.03
N ARG A 42 -8.17 -8.57 -0.74
CA ARG A 42 -8.25 -8.66 -2.21
C ARG A 42 -6.91 -9.03 -2.81
N PHE A 43 -5.81 -8.40 -2.39
CA PHE A 43 -4.46 -8.73 -2.85
C PHE A 43 -4.15 -10.20 -2.62
N VAL A 44 -4.41 -10.67 -1.40
CA VAL A 44 -4.17 -12.05 -1.01
C VAL A 44 -4.98 -13.01 -1.87
N HIS A 45 -6.28 -12.76 -2.04
CA HIS A 45 -7.15 -13.60 -2.86
C HIS A 45 -6.68 -13.71 -4.31
N VAL A 46 -6.21 -12.61 -4.90
CA VAL A 46 -5.80 -12.56 -6.32
C VAL A 46 -4.38 -13.07 -6.54
N ARG A 47 -3.44 -12.82 -5.63
CA ARG A 47 -1.99 -13.01 -5.88
C ARG A 47 -1.35 -14.12 -5.08
N VAL A 48 -1.90 -14.44 -3.92
CA VAL A 48 -1.24 -15.30 -2.97
C VAL A 48 -1.92 -16.67 -2.99
N PRO A 49 -1.20 -17.75 -3.33
CA PRO A 49 -1.77 -19.09 -3.28
C PRO A 49 -2.35 -19.40 -1.88
N PRO A 50 -3.53 -20.04 -1.80
CA PRO A 50 -4.25 -20.29 -0.53
C PRO A 50 -3.42 -21.02 0.53
N ALA A 51 -2.41 -21.80 0.12
CA ALA A 51 -1.59 -22.61 1.00
C ALA A 51 -0.46 -21.85 1.73
N THR A 52 -0.29 -20.53 1.52
CA THR A 52 0.81 -19.79 2.16
C THR A 52 0.38 -19.15 3.49
N GLY A 53 1.15 -19.37 4.57
CA GLY A 53 0.96 -18.68 5.86
C GLY A 53 1.15 -17.15 5.81
N ALA A 54 1.45 -16.58 4.63
CA ALA A 54 1.43 -15.15 4.37
C ALA A 54 0.00 -14.59 4.34
N VAL A 55 -0.97 -15.36 3.82
CA VAL A 55 -2.42 -15.04 3.83
C VAL A 55 -2.89 -14.80 5.26
N ARG A 56 -2.61 -15.74 6.16
CA ARG A 56 -3.04 -15.66 7.56
C ARG A 56 -2.43 -14.49 8.32
N ARG A 57 -1.18 -14.11 8.03
CA ARG A 57 -0.50 -13.03 8.76
C ARG A 57 -0.86 -11.63 8.30
N LEU A 58 -1.22 -11.46 7.02
CA LEU A 58 -1.75 -10.18 6.53
C LEU A 58 -3.21 -9.99 6.93
N SER A 59 -4.07 -11.00 6.76
CA SER A 59 -5.49 -10.91 7.14
C SER A 59 -5.72 -10.87 8.66
N ALA A 60 -4.90 -11.55 9.47
CA ALA A 60 -5.08 -11.59 10.93
C ALA A 60 -4.64 -10.32 11.67
N ALA A 61 -4.12 -9.31 10.97
CA ALA A 61 -3.82 -8.03 11.63
C ALA A 61 -5.11 -7.32 12.10
N GLY A 62 -6.24 -7.53 11.42
CA GLY A 62 -7.52 -6.88 11.78
C GLY A 62 -7.51 -5.37 11.65
N GLU A 63 -6.49 -4.78 11.01
CA GLU A 63 -6.32 -3.34 10.85
C GLU A 63 -6.83 -2.89 9.47
N CYS A 64 -7.53 -1.74 9.40
CA CYS A 64 -7.96 -1.13 8.12
C CYS A 64 -6.78 -0.86 7.19
N ASP A 65 -7.03 -0.92 5.88
CA ASP A 65 -6.03 -0.64 4.84
C ASP A 65 -5.33 0.73 5.05
N CYS A 66 -6.04 1.77 5.49
CA CYS A 66 -5.45 3.08 5.75
C CYS A 66 -4.59 3.13 7.03
N VAL A 67 -4.87 2.28 8.04
CA VAL A 67 -4.00 2.14 9.22
C VAL A 67 -2.72 1.43 8.81
N VAL A 68 -2.82 0.36 8.03
CA VAL A 68 -1.65 -0.39 7.57
C VAL A 68 -0.76 0.48 6.69
N THR A 69 -1.34 1.14 5.68
CA THR A 69 -0.59 1.95 4.71
C THR A 69 -0.25 3.35 5.21
N GLY A 70 -0.92 3.87 6.24
CA GLY A 70 -0.74 5.22 6.79
C GLY A 70 0.08 5.27 8.09
N VAL A 71 -0.06 4.26 8.95
CA VAL A 71 0.45 4.28 10.33
C VAL A 71 1.46 3.16 10.61
N ARG A 72 1.21 1.94 10.12
CA ARG A 72 2.09 0.78 10.40
C ARG A 72 3.29 0.71 9.48
N TRP A 73 3.12 1.21 8.26
CA TRP A 73 4.15 1.29 7.26
C TRP A 73 4.32 2.71 6.79
N THR A 74 5.57 3.07 6.54
CA THR A 74 5.93 4.35 5.96
C THR A 74 6.90 4.13 4.80
N LEU A 75 7.00 5.12 3.93
CA LEU A 75 8.01 5.14 2.89
C LEU A 75 9.41 5.25 3.51
N VAL A 76 10.39 4.63 2.87
CA VAL A 76 11.81 4.86 3.18
C VAL A 76 12.15 6.33 2.92
N ARG A 77 13.15 6.86 3.63
CA ARG A 77 13.47 8.29 3.64
C ARG A 77 13.72 8.84 2.23
N GLU A 78 14.30 8.05 1.35
CA GLU A 78 14.64 8.40 -0.03
C GLU A 78 13.41 8.60 -0.93
N GLN A 79 12.22 8.20 -0.47
CA GLN A 79 10.95 8.38 -1.18
C GLN A 79 10.06 9.43 -0.51
N LEU A 80 10.50 10.03 0.59
CA LEU A 80 9.78 11.12 1.26
C LEU A 80 10.19 12.46 0.63
N VAL A 81 9.25 13.39 0.63
CA VAL A 81 9.47 14.76 0.20
C VAL A 81 9.82 15.60 1.43
N ARG A 82 10.85 16.42 1.31
CA ARG A 82 11.24 17.38 2.34
C ARG A 82 10.62 18.73 2.02
N ASP A 83 9.83 19.26 2.95
CA ASP A 83 9.36 20.63 2.89
C ASP A 83 10.54 21.61 3.04
N VAL A 84 10.64 22.57 2.11
CA VAL A 84 11.77 23.50 2.06
C VAL A 84 11.77 24.53 3.18
N HIS A 85 10.60 24.84 3.74
CA HIS A 85 10.39 25.86 4.76
C HIS A 85 10.45 25.28 6.18
N THR A 86 9.97 24.05 6.37
CA THR A 86 9.82 23.44 7.69
C THR A 86 10.79 22.28 7.97
N ASP A 87 11.50 21.80 6.95
CA ASP A 87 12.33 20.58 7.03
C ASP A 87 11.53 19.31 7.42
N GLU A 88 10.21 19.36 7.29
CA GLU A 88 9.37 18.21 7.57
C GLU A 88 9.37 17.22 6.41
N LEU A 89 9.29 15.93 6.77
CA LEU A 89 9.15 14.87 5.78
C LEU A 89 7.69 14.49 5.64
N SER A 90 7.19 14.58 4.42
CA SER A 90 5.85 14.17 4.02
C SER A 90 5.91 13.10 2.95
N ARG A 91 4.76 12.44 2.74
CA ARG A 91 4.59 11.60 1.56
C ARG A 91 4.55 12.46 0.31
N PRO A 92 5.00 11.94 -0.84
CA PRO A 92 4.77 12.62 -2.10
C PRO A 92 3.29 12.55 -2.47
N ASP A 93 2.75 13.62 -3.06
CA ASP A 93 1.38 13.68 -3.59
C ASP A 93 1.10 12.53 -4.56
N ARG A 94 2.12 12.16 -5.34
CA ARG A 94 2.12 10.98 -6.20
C ARG A 94 3.10 9.95 -5.68
N MET A 95 2.56 8.80 -5.29
CA MET A 95 3.38 7.65 -4.88
C MET A 95 4.36 7.24 -6.00
N PRO A 96 5.60 6.88 -5.64
CA PRO A 96 6.56 6.36 -6.60
C PRO A 96 6.03 5.06 -7.23
N PRO A 97 6.44 4.74 -8.47
CA PRO A 97 6.14 3.43 -9.06
C PRO A 97 6.57 2.29 -8.14
N CYS A 98 5.80 1.20 -8.11
CA CYS A 98 6.14 0.06 -7.28
C CYS A 98 7.53 -0.48 -7.67
N ALA A 99 8.41 -0.68 -6.69
CA ALA A 99 9.73 -1.25 -6.90
C ALA A 99 9.74 -2.73 -7.34
N GLY A 100 8.57 -3.36 -7.47
CA GLY A 100 8.41 -4.73 -7.93
C GLY A 100 8.60 -5.78 -6.82
N VAL A 101 7.82 -6.85 -6.90
CA VAL A 101 8.00 -8.10 -6.14
C VAL A 101 7.70 -9.30 -7.04
N ARG A 102 8.12 -10.51 -6.61
CA ARG A 102 7.75 -11.76 -7.31
C ARG A 102 6.23 -11.92 -7.31
N ARG A 103 5.69 -12.56 -8.36
CA ARG A 103 4.23 -12.66 -8.63
C ARG A 103 3.38 -13.06 -7.41
N THR A 104 3.87 -14.01 -6.61
CA THR A 104 3.16 -14.59 -5.46
C THR A 104 3.62 -14.04 -4.10
N SER A 105 4.43 -12.99 -4.10
CA SER A 105 4.96 -12.38 -2.88
C SER A 105 3.92 -11.50 -2.20
N GLY A 106 3.56 -11.84 -0.95
CA GLY A 106 2.81 -10.97 -0.04
C GLY A 106 3.65 -9.95 0.71
N ARG A 107 4.94 -9.77 0.36
CA ARG A 107 5.83 -8.81 1.02
C ARG A 107 5.73 -7.41 0.39
N PRO A 108 5.98 -6.33 1.15
CA PRO A 108 6.20 -5.00 0.58
C PRO A 108 7.44 -4.95 -0.32
N CYS A 109 7.45 -4.02 -1.28
CA CYS A 109 8.65 -3.70 -2.07
C CYS A 109 9.63 -2.84 -1.25
N ARG A 110 10.82 -2.57 -1.81
CA ARG A 110 11.92 -1.84 -1.12
C ARG A 110 11.59 -0.41 -0.70
N HIS A 111 10.48 0.17 -1.17
CA HIS A 111 10.08 1.54 -0.80
C HIS A 111 9.41 1.62 0.56
N TRP A 112 9.05 0.50 1.18
CA TRP A 112 8.30 0.47 2.42
C TRP A 112 9.14 -0.07 3.57
N GLN A 113 8.96 0.53 4.74
CA GLN A 113 9.50 0.05 6.00
C GLN A 113 8.46 0.11 7.10
N ARG A 114 8.58 -0.78 8.10
CA ARG A 114 7.73 -0.73 9.28
C ARG A 114 8.06 0.52 10.09
N VAL A 115 7.03 1.21 10.55
CA VAL A 115 7.18 2.29 11.52
C VAL A 115 7.74 1.69 12.81
N ARG A 116 8.82 2.29 13.33
CA ARG A 116 9.45 1.84 14.57
C ARG A 116 8.76 2.54 15.75
N PRO A 117 8.63 1.90 16.92
CA PRO A 117 8.18 2.60 18.12
C PRO A 117 9.04 3.85 18.37
N GLY A 118 8.39 4.99 18.61
CA GLY A 118 9.05 6.27 18.87
C GLY A 118 9.56 7.04 17.65
N SER A 119 9.37 6.55 16.41
CA SER A 119 9.72 7.35 15.22
C SER A 119 8.75 8.51 15.03
N ARG A 120 9.27 9.69 14.64
CA ARG A 120 8.45 10.85 14.27
C ARG A 120 7.48 10.47 13.14
N PRO A 121 6.19 10.78 13.24
CA PRO A 121 5.24 10.52 12.16
C PRO A 121 5.64 11.26 10.88
N VAL A 122 5.43 10.61 9.74
CA VAL A 122 5.49 11.27 8.43
C VAL A 122 4.13 11.89 8.17
N THR A 123 4.09 13.16 7.83
CA THR A 123 2.85 13.88 7.52
C THR A 123 2.28 13.36 6.19
N PRO A 124 0.95 13.25 6.04
CA PRO A 124 0.34 13.08 4.71
C PRO A 124 0.83 14.19 3.77
N GLY A 125 1.07 13.83 2.51
CA GLY A 125 1.25 14.81 1.44
C GLY A 125 -0.10 15.33 0.98
#